data_AF-A0A935Y1J7-F1
#
_entry.id   AF-A0A935Y1J7-F1
#
_cell.length_a   1.000
_cell.length_b   1.000
_cell.length_c   1.000
_cell.angle_alpha   90.00
_cell.angle_beta   90.00
_cell.angle_gamma   90.00
#
_symmetry.space_group_name_H-M   'P 1'
#
loop_
_entity.id
_entity.type
_entity.pdbx_description
1 polymer ?
#
loop_
_entity_poly.entity_id
_entity_poly.type
_entity_poly.pdbx_seq_one_letter_code
_entity_poly.pdbx_strand_id
1 'polypeptide(L)'
;MKPWVLATICFIFLMLSAVFLRMKPDHPAKPKVPKVSQTEKPELQIEQYKLPRIQNAEFIRLEKLWSESTAGTAVWQESGWEVSNWLNKNGMQVEAALFAARIASTQANEQNWQKVTEYGLQYFMSAKPDLRQDTLALLSEIGSKNGLELNSKNPAFRTAIVMQDFEKNPMIAVTALKSIETEFPDYDPVQKILVSLSLRSGQWDKAEKRLQNLMRKLPKDPIVNCLMVDLLEMTNRSSEAESYLINCFKK
;
A
#
# COMPACT_ATOMS: atom_id res chain seq x y z
N MET A 1 -68.56 12.96 10.88
CA MET A 1 -67.97 12.02 9.90
C MET A 1 -69.04 11.04 9.45
N LYS A 2 -69.18 10.81 8.14
CA LYS A 2 -70.19 9.88 7.61
C LYS A 2 -69.78 8.42 7.94
N PRO A 3 -70.71 7.55 8.37
CA PRO A 3 -70.40 6.20 8.86
C PRO A 3 -69.70 5.31 7.80
N TRP A 4 -69.88 5.61 6.51
CA TRP A 4 -69.21 4.89 5.43
C TRP A 4 -67.69 5.15 5.32
N VAL A 5 -67.17 6.25 5.85
CA VAL A 5 -65.73 6.58 5.77
C VAL A 5 -64.90 5.73 6.75
N LEU A 6 -65.47 5.36 7.90
CA LEU A 6 -64.82 4.48 8.88
C LEU A 6 -64.74 3.02 8.38
N ALA A 7 -65.74 2.57 7.62
CA ALA A 7 -65.74 1.22 7.05
C ALA A 7 -64.64 1.02 6.01
N THR A 8 -64.34 2.04 5.18
CA THR A 8 -63.31 1.95 4.15
C THR A 8 -61.89 1.93 4.73
N ILE A 9 -61.64 2.71 5.81
CA ILE A 9 -60.34 2.75 6.47
C ILE A 9 -60.04 1.40 7.16
N CYS A 10 -61.04 0.75 7.75
CA CYS A 10 -60.88 -0.55 8.39
C CYS A 10 -60.58 -1.67 7.37
N PHE A 11 -61.17 -1.60 6.17
CA PHE A 11 -60.93 -2.58 5.10
C PHE A 11 -59.52 -2.47 4.49
N ILE A 12 -58.98 -1.25 4.36
CA ILE A 12 -57.61 -1.02 3.88
C ILE A 12 -56.58 -1.52 4.90
N PHE A 13 -56.84 -1.34 6.20
CA PHE A 13 -55.94 -1.81 7.26
C PHE A 13 -55.91 -3.36 7.37
N LEU A 14 -57.03 -4.03 7.13
CA LEU A 14 -57.12 -5.50 7.09
C LEU A 14 -56.45 -6.10 5.84
N MET A 15 -56.50 -5.40 4.70
CA MET A 15 -55.78 -5.83 3.49
C MET A 15 -54.26 -5.66 3.62
N LEU A 16 -53.78 -4.61 4.30
CA LEU A 16 -52.35 -4.38 4.52
C LEU A 16 -51.73 -5.36 5.52
N SER A 17 -52.47 -5.80 6.55
CA SER A 17 -51.97 -6.80 7.50
C SER A 17 -51.87 -8.21 6.90
N ALA A 18 -52.75 -8.57 5.96
CA ALA A 18 -52.70 -9.85 5.26
C ALA A 18 -51.52 -9.95 4.27
N VAL A 19 -51.07 -8.83 3.70
CA VAL A 19 -49.87 -8.79 2.83
C VAL A 19 -48.58 -8.93 3.65
N PHE A 20 -48.52 -8.38 4.86
CA PHE A 20 -47.33 -8.48 5.72
C PHE A 20 -47.12 -9.85 6.36
N LEU A 21 -48.18 -10.65 6.55
CA LEU A 21 -48.06 -12.00 7.14
C LEU A 21 -47.65 -13.10 6.15
N ARG A 22 -47.50 -12.78 4.85
CA ARG A 22 -47.08 -13.75 3.82
C ARG A 22 -45.64 -13.59 3.34
N MET A 23 -44.93 -12.57 3.80
CA MET A 23 -43.49 -12.42 3.55
C MET A 23 -42.73 -13.06 4.72
N LYS A 24 -42.51 -14.38 4.65
CA LYS A 24 -41.38 -14.97 5.36
C LYS A 24 -40.13 -14.29 4.80
N PRO A 25 -39.24 -13.71 5.63
CA PRO A 25 -37.94 -13.30 5.15
C PRO A 25 -37.25 -14.56 4.65
N ASP A 26 -37.12 -14.69 3.34
CA ASP A 26 -36.08 -15.52 2.77
C ASP A 26 -34.78 -14.90 3.26
N HIS A 27 -34.28 -15.42 4.38
CA HIS A 27 -32.90 -15.17 4.75
C HIS A 27 -32.09 -15.65 3.56
N PRO A 28 -31.41 -14.75 2.82
CA PRO A 28 -30.52 -15.20 1.78
C PRO A 28 -29.59 -16.20 2.45
N ALA A 29 -29.56 -17.42 1.94
CA ALA A 29 -28.60 -18.41 2.38
C ALA A 29 -27.27 -17.68 2.46
N LYS A 30 -26.65 -17.67 3.65
CA LYS A 30 -25.34 -17.04 3.86
C LYS A 30 -24.51 -17.39 2.63
N PRO A 31 -24.03 -16.41 1.84
CA PRO A 31 -23.29 -16.73 0.63
C PRO A 31 -22.26 -17.75 1.05
N LYS A 32 -22.34 -18.96 0.48
CA LYS A 32 -21.30 -19.96 0.68
C LYS A 32 -20.07 -19.25 0.17
N VAL A 33 -19.26 -18.74 1.09
CA VAL A 33 -17.93 -18.22 0.79
C VAL A 33 -17.32 -19.32 -0.06
N PRO A 34 -17.01 -19.05 -1.33
CA PRO A 34 -16.31 -20.02 -2.15
C PRO A 34 -15.15 -20.48 -1.27
N LYS A 35 -15.06 -21.79 -1.00
CA LYS A 35 -13.84 -22.32 -0.40
C LYS A 35 -12.76 -21.90 -1.37
N VAL A 36 -12.02 -20.85 -0.99
CA VAL A 36 -10.85 -20.39 -1.71
C VAL A 36 -10.00 -21.64 -1.75
N SER A 37 -9.93 -22.23 -2.94
CA SER A 37 -9.02 -23.32 -3.21
C SER A 37 -7.68 -22.84 -2.68
N GLN A 38 -7.09 -23.60 -1.77
CA GLN A 38 -5.70 -23.46 -1.35
C GLN A 38 -4.83 -23.75 -2.57
N THR A 39 -4.86 -22.85 -3.54
CA THR A 39 -3.87 -22.74 -4.58
C THR A 39 -2.64 -22.26 -3.83
N GLU A 40 -1.64 -23.14 -3.75
CA GLU A 40 -0.32 -22.83 -3.20
C GLU A 40 0.03 -21.41 -3.60
N LYS A 41 0.13 -20.55 -2.59
CA LYS A 41 0.61 -19.18 -2.78
C LYS A 41 1.99 -19.34 -3.43
N PRO A 42 2.26 -18.72 -4.60
CA PRO A 42 3.50 -18.95 -5.30
C PRO A 42 4.66 -18.65 -4.36
N GLU A 43 5.38 -19.69 -3.96
CA GLU A 43 6.56 -19.55 -3.13
C GLU A 43 7.60 -18.87 -4.01
N LEU A 44 7.86 -17.60 -3.73
CA LEU A 44 8.80 -16.82 -4.50
C LEU A 44 10.18 -17.41 -4.27
N GLN A 45 10.77 -18.02 -5.29
CA GLN A 45 12.11 -18.61 -5.22
C GLN A 45 13.18 -17.51 -5.22
N ILE A 46 13.18 -16.69 -4.17
CA ILE A 46 14.07 -15.53 -3.98
C ILE A 46 15.54 -15.92 -4.15
N GLU A 47 15.90 -17.13 -3.69
CA GLU A 47 17.26 -17.67 -3.80
C GLU A 47 17.69 -17.98 -5.23
N GLN A 48 16.75 -18.32 -6.11
CA GLN A 48 17.01 -18.68 -7.51
C GLN A 48 16.94 -17.49 -8.46
N TYR A 49 16.54 -16.31 -7.96
CA TYR A 49 16.43 -15.12 -8.78
C TYR A 49 17.80 -14.69 -9.33
N LYS A 50 17.88 -14.58 -10.67
CA LYS A 50 19.06 -14.12 -11.38
C LYS A 50 18.86 -12.68 -11.82
N LEU A 51 19.86 -11.85 -11.55
CA LEU A 51 19.87 -10.47 -12.03
C LEU A 51 19.79 -10.43 -13.56
N PRO A 52 19.06 -9.46 -14.13
CA PRO A 52 19.06 -9.25 -15.56
C PRO A 52 20.46 -8.84 -16.04
N ARG A 53 20.80 -9.18 -17.29
CA ARG A 53 22.05 -8.72 -17.89
C ARG A 53 21.95 -7.23 -18.22
N ILE A 54 22.62 -6.39 -17.44
CA ILE A 54 22.62 -4.93 -17.62
C ILE A 54 23.99 -4.50 -18.15
N GLN A 55 24.02 -3.85 -19.32
CA GLN A 55 25.24 -3.32 -19.93
C GLN A 55 25.54 -1.91 -19.44
N ASN A 56 25.71 -1.75 -18.12
CA ASN A 56 26.08 -0.48 -17.51
C ASN A 56 27.36 -0.68 -16.67
N ALA A 57 28.37 0.15 -16.90
CA ALA A 57 29.69 -0.02 -16.27
C ALA A 57 29.65 0.08 -14.73
N GLU A 58 28.81 0.97 -14.18
CA GLU A 58 28.62 1.09 -12.74
C GLU A 58 27.96 -0.17 -12.19
N PHE A 59 26.86 -0.62 -12.80
CA PHE A 59 26.18 -1.85 -12.39
C PHE A 59 27.10 -3.08 -12.45
N ILE A 60 27.83 -3.26 -13.56
CA ILE A 60 28.78 -4.37 -13.74
C ILE A 60 29.83 -4.35 -12.62
N ARG A 61 30.33 -3.17 -12.25
CA ARG A 61 31.28 -3.03 -11.13
C ARG A 61 30.67 -3.45 -9.80
N LEU A 62 29.44 -3.00 -9.51
CA LEU A 62 28.72 -3.32 -8.28
C LEU A 62 28.38 -4.81 -8.19
N GLU A 63 27.84 -5.38 -9.27
CA GLU A 63 27.51 -6.80 -9.38
C GLU A 63 28.77 -7.67 -9.20
N LYS A 64 29.89 -7.29 -9.84
CA LYS A 64 31.16 -7.97 -9.68
C LYS A 64 31.62 -7.97 -8.21
N LEU A 65 31.68 -6.79 -7.58
CA LEU A 65 32.08 -6.64 -6.18
C LEU A 65 31.24 -7.53 -5.26
N TRP A 66 29.92 -7.54 -5.46
CA TRP A 66 29.02 -8.39 -4.70
C TRP A 66 29.27 -9.88 -4.96
N SER A 67 29.38 -10.28 -6.23
CA SER A 67 29.56 -11.69 -6.62
C SER A 67 30.89 -12.31 -6.15
N GLU A 68 31.94 -11.49 -6.01
CA GLU A 68 33.26 -11.91 -5.53
C GLU A 68 33.36 -11.90 -4.00
N SER A 69 32.40 -11.28 -3.31
CA SER A 69 32.36 -11.23 -1.85
C SER A 69 31.75 -12.49 -1.23
N THR A 70 32.22 -12.85 -0.03
CA THR A 70 31.70 -14.02 0.69
C THR A 70 30.31 -13.75 1.27
N ALA A 71 29.33 -14.59 0.92
CA ALA A 71 27.96 -14.47 1.42
C ALA A 71 27.91 -14.39 2.96
N GLY A 72 27.07 -13.50 3.48
CA GLY A 72 26.93 -13.28 4.93
C GLY A 72 27.95 -12.31 5.54
N THR A 73 28.95 -11.83 4.79
CA THR A 73 29.88 -10.80 5.29
C THR A 73 29.29 -9.39 5.16
N ALA A 74 29.86 -8.43 5.90
CA ALA A 74 29.49 -7.01 5.80
C ALA A 74 29.71 -6.47 4.38
N VAL A 75 30.84 -6.81 3.74
CA VAL A 75 31.14 -6.40 2.36
C VAL A 75 30.08 -6.92 1.38
N TRP A 76 29.66 -8.18 1.55
CA TRP A 76 28.58 -8.77 0.74
C TRP A 76 27.25 -8.07 0.95
N GLN A 77 26.93 -7.70 2.19
CA GLN A 77 25.69 -6.97 2.49
C GLN A 77 25.70 -5.57 1.90
N GLU A 78 26.78 -4.82 2.11
CA GLU A 78 26.93 -3.44 1.65
C GLU A 78 26.87 -3.37 0.12
N SER A 79 27.72 -4.14 -0.56
CA SER A 79 27.71 -4.23 -2.03
C SER A 79 26.37 -4.73 -2.57
N GLY A 80 25.70 -5.63 -1.84
CA GLY A 80 24.37 -6.10 -2.21
C GLY A 80 23.32 -4.98 -2.15
N TRP A 81 23.35 -4.16 -1.10
CA TRP A 81 22.46 -3.01 -0.99
C TRP A 81 22.78 -1.95 -2.04
N GLU A 82 24.04 -1.76 -2.42
CA GLU A 82 24.41 -0.87 -3.53
C GLU A 82 23.79 -1.33 -4.85
N VAL A 83 23.85 -2.63 -5.16
CA VAL A 83 23.19 -3.22 -6.35
C VAL A 83 21.68 -2.98 -6.29
N SER A 84 21.03 -3.31 -5.17
CA SER A 84 19.58 -3.12 -4.99
C SER A 84 19.16 -1.65 -5.15
N ASN A 85 19.89 -0.72 -4.52
CA ASN A 85 19.65 0.72 -4.63
C ASN A 85 19.83 1.22 -6.06
N TRP A 86 20.86 0.74 -6.76
CA TRP A 86 21.10 1.08 -8.16
C TRP A 86 19.94 0.64 -9.05
N LEU A 87 19.45 -0.59 -8.88
CA LEU A 87 18.29 -1.11 -9.60
C LEU A 87 17.05 -0.25 -9.36
N ASN A 88 16.77 0.09 -8.10
CA ASN A 88 15.61 0.91 -7.73
C ASN A 88 15.67 2.30 -8.38
N LYS A 89 16.84 2.96 -8.31
CA LYS A 89 17.08 4.28 -8.91
C LYS A 89 16.89 4.28 -10.44
N ASN A 90 17.19 3.16 -11.09
CA ASN A 90 17.05 3.00 -12.55
C ASN A 90 15.70 2.43 -12.98
N GLY A 91 14.70 2.40 -12.08
CA GLY A 91 13.33 1.99 -12.41
C GLY A 91 13.14 0.48 -12.55
N MET A 92 14.02 -0.31 -11.92
CA MET A 92 13.97 -1.77 -11.88
C MET A 92 13.53 -2.21 -10.47
N GLN A 93 12.32 -1.79 -10.06
CA GLN A 93 11.87 -1.94 -8.67
C GLN A 93 11.62 -3.40 -8.28
N VAL A 94 11.11 -4.22 -9.20
CA VAL A 94 10.89 -5.66 -8.95
C VAL A 94 12.22 -6.34 -8.65
N GLU A 95 13.23 -6.07 -9.48
CA GLU A 95 14.57 -6.62 -9.36
C GLU A 95 15.27 -6.13 -8.09
N ALA A 96 15.14 -4.83 -7.78
CA ALA A 96 15.63 -4.26 -6.54
C ALA A 96 15.03 -4.94 -5.31
N ALA A 97 13.71 -5.16 -5.29
CA ALA A 97 12.99 -5.77 -4.18
C ALA A 97 13.31 -7.26 -4.03
N LEU A 98 13.40 -8.02 -5.13
CA LEU A 98 13.83 -9.42 -5.11
C LEU A 98 15.24 -9.56 -4.55
N PHE A 99 16.14 -8.68 -4.98
CA PHE A 99 17.53 -8.69 -4.54
C PHE A 99 17.65 -8.29 -3.05
N ALA A 100 16.91 -7.28 -2.61
CA ALA A 100 16.79 -6.90 -1.21
C ALA A 100 16.29 -8.07 -0.35
N ALA A 101 15.28 -8.79 -0.82
CA ALA A 101 14.72 -9.94 -0.10
C ALA A 101 15.75 -11.07 0.06
N ARG A 102 16.61 -11.30 -0.92
CA ARG A 102 17.72 -12.26 -0.83
C ARG A 102 18.77 -11.86 0.20
N ILE A 103 19.09 -10.58 0.30
CA ILE A 103 19.99 -10.06 1.33
C ILE A 103 19.37 -10.24 2.71
N ALA A 104 18.09 -9.87 2.84
CA ALA A 104 17.34 -9.99 4.09
C ALA A 104 17.17 -11.43 4.55
N SER A 105 16.97 -12.39 3.65
CA SER A 105 16.87 -13.82 3.99
C SER A 105 18.19 -14.41 4.47
N THR A 106 19.32 -13.90 3.95
CA THR A 106 20.67 -14.35 4.36
C THR A 106 21.05 -13.79 5.73
N GLN A 107 20.62 -12.57 6.03
CA GLN A 107 20.88 -11.88 7.30
C GLN A 107 19.61 -11.22 7.81
N ALA A 108 18.78 -12.01 8.48
CA ALA A 108 17.51 -11.54 9.01
C ALA A 108 17.72 -10.51 10.13
N ASN A 109 17.34 -9.26 9.84
CA ASN A 109 17.21 -8.21 10.85
C ASN A 109 16.11 -7.24 10.42
N GLU A 110 15.66 -6.43 11.37
CA GLU A 110 14.57 -5.48 11.18
C GLU A 110 14.82 -4.53 10.00
N GLN A 111 16.01 -3.93 9.91
CA GLN A 111 16.34 -2.96 8.88
C GLN A 111 16.31 -3.56 7.47
N ASN A 112 16.83 -4.78 7.31
CA ASN A 112 16.85 -5.46 6.02
C ASN A 112 15.44 -5.78 5.56
N TRP A 113 14.58 -6.31 6.44
CA TRP A 113 13.18 -6.59 6.09
C TRP A 113 12.37 -5.32 5.86
N GLN A 114 12.66 -4.23 6.59
CA GLN A 114 12.00 -2.95 6.39
C GLN A 114 12.23 -2.42 4.98
N LYS A 115 13.47 -2.52 4.44
CA LYS A 115 13.75 -2.12 3.05
C LYS A 115 12.96 -2.94 2.03
N VAL A 116 12.83 -4.25 2.23
CA VAL A 116 12.02 -5.13 1.36
C VAL A 116 10.56 -4.68 1.37
N THR A 117 10.01 -4.42 2.56
CA THR A 117 8.66 -3.89 2.73
C THR A 117 8.47 -2.55 2.03
N GLU A 118 9.41 -1.63 2.21
CA GLU A 118 9.36 -0.28 1.64
C GLU A 118 9.38 -0.29 0.10
N TYR A 119 10.23 -1.11 -0.52
CA TYR A 119 10.23 -1.24 -1.98
C TYR A 119 8.90 -1.78 -2.52
N GLY A 120 8.33 -2.80 -1.86
CA GLY A 120 7.02 -3.32 -2.24
C GLY A 120 5.89 -2.28 -2.06
N LEU A 121 5.91 -1.54 -0.95
CA LEU A 121 4.89 -0.54 -0.61
C LEU A 121 4.96 0.70 -1.51
N GLN A 122 6.17 1.19 -1.81
CA GLN A 122 6.36 2.32 -2.73
C GLN A 122 5.71 2.05 -4.09
N TYR A 123 5.83 0.81 -4.57
CA TYR A 123 5.22 0.42 -5.84
C TYR A 123 3.69 0.31 -5.74
N PHE A 124 3.18 -0.29 -4.67
CA PHE A 124 1.74 -0.34 -4.40
C PHE A 124 1.11 1.06 -4.48
N MET A 125 1.79 2.09 -3.99
CA MET A 125 1.30 3.47 -4.04
C MET A 125 1.36 4.13 -5.42
N SER A 126 2.19 3.64 -6.36
CA SER A 126 2.50 4.33 -7.61
C SER A 126 1.91 3.70 -8.88
N ALA A 127 1.39 2.47 -8.83
CA ALA A 127 1.21 1.66 -10.03
C ALA A 127 -0.26 1.49 -10.54
N LYS A 128 -0.40 1.33 -11.87
CA LYS A 128 -1.60 0.85 -12.60
C LYS A 128 -1.59 -0.68 -12.71
N PRO A 129 -2.75 -1.38 -12.74
CA PRO A 129 -2.83 -2.84 -12.66
C PRO A 129 -2.06 -3.58 -13.77
N ASP A 130 -0.87 -4.09 -13.48
CA ASP A 130 -0.10 -5.00 -14.34
C ASP A 130 0.48 -6.16 -13.51
N LEU A 131 0.88 -7.26 -14.16
CA LEU A 131 1.37 -8.49 -13.50
C LEU A 131 2.60 -8.28 -12.60
N ARG A 132 3.37 -7.21 -12.80
CA ARG A 132 4.53 -6.89 -11.94
C ARG A 132 4.08 -6.38 -10.57
N GLN A 133 2.83 -5.94 -10.43
CA GLN A 133 2.22 -5.60 -9.15
C GLN A 133 2.08 -6.80 -8.21
N ASP A 134 1.74 -7.98 -8.72
CA ASP A 134 1.54 -9.16 -7.88
C ASP A 134 2.85 -9.58 -7.19
N THR A 135 3.98 -9.46 -7.90
CA THR A 135 5.31 -9.77 -7.34
C THR A 135 5.70 -8.77 -6.25
N LEU A 136 5.47 -7.47 -6.46
CA LEU A 136 5.83 -6.44 -5.48
C LEU A 136 4.90 -6.44 -4.27
N ALA A 137 3.61 -6.72 -4.47
CA ALA A 137 2.67 -6.95 -3.37
C ALA A 137 3.09 -8.16 -2.53
N LEU A 138 3.47 -9.27 -3.18
CA LEU A 138 3.97 -10.47 -2.50
C LEU A 138 5.27 -10.18 -1.73
N LEU A 139 6.21 -9.44 -2.31
CA LEU A 139 7.45 -9.05 -1.63
C LEU A 139 7.20 -8.14 -0.44
N SER A 140 6.27 -7.19 -0.56
CA SER A 140 5.84 -6.36 0.57
C SER A 140 5.28 -7.22 1.71
N GLU A 141 4.49 -8.24 1.37
CA GLU A 141 3.95 -9.20 2.35
C GLU A 141 5.03 -10.03 3.03
N ILE A 142 5.94 -10.61 2.24
CA ILE A 142 7.07 -11.39 2.77
C ILE A 142 7.91 -10.53 3.71
N GLY A 143 8.29 -9.33 3.27
CA GLY A 143 9.09 -8.41 4.08
C GLY A 143 8.39 -8.03 5.39
N SER A 144 7.08 -7.75 5.32
CA SER A 144 6.33 -7.27 6.49
C SER A 144 6.06 -8.38 7.50
N LYS A 145 5.80 -9.61 7.03
CA LYS A 145 5.60 -10.77 7.92
C LYS A 145 6.88 -11.12 8.67
N ASN A 146 7.99 -11.31 7.95
CA ASN A 146 9.28 -11.60 8.58
C ASN A 146 9.73 -10.44 9.50
N GLY A 147 9.48 -9.20 9.08
CA GLY A 147 9.76 -8.02 9.88
C GLY A 147 8.96 -7.96 11.19
N LEU A 148 7.67 -8.30 11.18
CA LEU A 148 6.81 -8.31 12.37
C LEU A 148 7.20 -9.40 13.38
N GLU A 149 7.79 -10.50 12.92
CA GLU A 149 8.36 -11.51 13.82
C GLU A 149 9.54 -10.96 14.62
N LEU A 150 10.30 -10.01 14.06
CA LEU A 150 11.43 -9.35 14.73
C LEU A 150 10.98 -8.14 15.56
N ASN A 151 10.08 -7.31 15.01
CA ASN A 151 9.53 -6.14 15.68
C ASN A 151 8.06 -5.94 15.31
N SER A 152 7.18 -6.46 16.16
CA SER A 152 5.72 -6.39 15.97
C SER A 152 5.14 -4.98 16.02
N LYS A 153 5.89 -3.99 16.53
CA LYS A 153 5.45 -2.59 16.65
C LYS A 153 5.98 -1.69 15.54
N ASN A 154 6.89 -2.15 14.70
CA ASN A 154 7.46 -1.32 13.64
C ASN A 154 6.34 -0.80 12.71
N PRO A 155 6.22 0.53 12.52
CA PRO A 155 5.11 1.10 11.78
C PRO A 155 5.17 0.78 10.28
N ALA A 156 6.35 0.54 9.70
CA ALA A 156 6.48 0.19 8.29
C ALA A 156 5.83 -1.15 7.98
N PHE A 157 6.11 -2.18 8.77
CA PHE A 157 5.52 -3.51 8.56
C PHE A 157 4.01 -3.49 8.80
N ARG A 158 3.56 -2.84 9.88
CA ARG A 158 2.12 -2.70 10.17
C ARG A 158 1.38 -1.98 9.04
N THR A 159 1.96 -0.91 8.51
CA THR A 159 1.40 -0.14 7.41
C THR A 159 1.25 -0.99 6.15
N ALA A 160 2.28 -1.74 5.78
CA ALA A 160 2.25 -2.58 4.60
C ALA A 160 1.22 -3.72 4.69
N ILE A 161 1.08 -4.37 5.85
CA ILE A 161 0.01 -5.36 6.09
C ILE A 161 -1.37 -4.72 5.93
N VAL A 162 -1.58 -3.55 6.52
CA VAL A 162 -2.86 -2.83 6.40
C VAL A 162 -3.18 -2.50 4.93
N MET A 163 -2.17 -2.11 4.14
CA MET A 163 -2.37 -1.77 2.73
C MET A 163 -2.68 -2.98 1.84
N GLN A 164 -2.20 -4.17 2.18
CA GLN A 164 -2.52 -5.40 1.42
C GLN A 164 -4.01 -5.75 1.45
N ASP A 165 -4.68 -5.44 2.56
CA ASP A 165 -6.11 -5.67 2.73
C ASP A 165 -6.97 -4.44 2.35
N PHE A 166 -6.35 -3.36 1.87
CA PHE A 166 -7.04 -2.11 1.58
C PHE A 166 -8.17 -2.30 0.57
N GLU A 167 -7.91 -2.95 -0.57
CA GLU A 167 -8.92 -3.17 -1.62
C GLU A 167 -10.11 -4.01 -1.13
N LYS A 168 -9.87 -4.94 -0.20
CA LYS A 168 -10.92 -5.80 0.36
C LYS A 168 -11.73 -5.07 1.42
N ASN A 169 -11.08 -4.26 2.26
CA ASN A 169 -11.69 -3.62 3.42
C ASN A 169 -11.19 -2.16 3.61
N PRO A 170 -11.53 -1.21 2.72
CA PRO A 170 -10.96 0.14 2.75
C PRO A 170 -11.20 0.88 4.07
N MET A 171 -12.40 0.74 4.64
CA MET A 171 -12.76 1.40 5.90
C MET A 171 -11.97 0.88 7.10
N ILE A 172 -11.74 -0.44 7.16
CA ILE A 172 -10.93 -1.07 8.21
C ILE A 172 -9.48 -0.62 8.05
N ALA A 173 -8.96 -0.61 6.83
CA ALA A 173 -7.60 -0.20 6.56
C ALA A 173 -7.34 1.27 6.93
N VAL A 174 -8.23 2.19 6.56
CA VAL A 174 -8.11 3.61 6.99
C VAL A 174 -8.14 3.74 8.52
N THR A 175 -8.98 2.96 9.20
CA THR A 175 -9.05 2.98 10.67
C THR A 175 -7.75 2.49 11.29
N ALA A 176 -7.18 1.40 10.76
CA ALA A 176 -5.90 0.88 11.21
C ALA A 176 -4.73 1.85 10.95
N LEU A 177 -4.69 2.49 9.77
CA LEU A 177 -3.69 3.52 9.46
C LEU A 177 -3.75 4.71 10.43
N LYS A 178 -4.95 5.15 10.82
CA LYS A 178 -5.11 6.21 11.84
C LYS A 178 -4.62 5.79 13.22
N SER A 179 -4.79 4.51 13.59
CA SER A 179 -4.18 3.97 14.81
C SER A 179 -2.66 4.05 14.75
N ILE A 180 -2.07 3.62 13.62
CA ILE A 180 -0.62 3.69 13.42
C ILE A 180 -0.14 5.14 13.46
N GLU A 181 -0.84 6.07 12.80
CA GLU A 181 -0.54 7.51 12.89
C GLU A 181 -0.56 8.02 14.34
N THR A 182 -1.54 7.60 15.13
CA THR A 182 -1.68 8.05 16.53
C THR A 182 -0.52 7.54 17.39
N GLU A 183 -0.09 6.31 17.15
CA GLU A 183 1.05 5.70 17.86
C GLU A 183 2.40 6.22 17.35
N PHE A 184 2.50 6.56 16.07
CA PHE A 184 3.72 6.99 15.38
C PHE A 184 3.48 8.27 14.57
N PRO A 185 3.28 9.43 15.23
CA PRO A 185 2.91 10.67 14.55
C PRO A 185 3.99 11.18 13.58
N ASP A 186 5.25 10.81 13.83
CA ASP A 186 6.39 11.19 12.99
C ASP A 186 6.69 10.22 11.85
N TYR A 187 5.91 9.14 11.69
CA TYR A 187 6.07 8.18 10.61
C TYR A 187 5.43 8.69 9.32
N ASP A 188 6.22 9.45 8.55
CA ASP A 188 5.79 10.14 7.33
C ASP A 188 5.12 9.24 6.28
N PRO A 189 5.52 7.96 6.06
CA PRO A 189 4.86 7.11 5.07
C PRO A 189 3.36 6.92 5.31
N VAL A 190 2.92 6.76 6.57
CA VAL A 190 1.48 6.66 6.89
C VAL A 190 0.76 7.96 6.57
N GLN A 191 1.38 9.11 6.86
CA GLN A 191 0.82 10.42 6.53
C GLN A 191 0.62 10.58 5.03
N LYS A 192 1.63 10.20 4.22
CA LYS A 192 1.55 10.24 2.75
C LYS A 192 0.43 9.35 2.22
N ILE A 193 0.29 8.13 2.75
CA ILE A 193 -0.81 7.22 2.40
C ILE A 193 -2.17 7.86 2.75
N LEU A 194 -2.32 8.38 3.97
CA LEU A 194 -3.57 9.01 4.39
C LEU A 194 -3.93 10.26 3.56
N VAL A 195 -2.94 11.02 3.09
CA VAL A 195 -3.15 12.10 2.11
C VAL A 195 -3.68 11.51 0.80
N SER A 196 -3.00 10.52 0.21
CA SER A 196 -3.42 9.90 -1.05
C SER A 196 -4.86 9.35 -0.96
N LEU A 197 -5.21 8.70 0.15
CA LEU A 197 -6.57 8.20 0.40
C LEU A 197 -7.59 9.33 0.57
N SER A 198 -7.20 10.44 1.22
CA SER A 198 -8.05 11.63 1.35
C SER A 198 -8.30 12.28 -0.01
N LEU A 199 -7.29 12.34 -0.88
CA LEU A 199 -7.43 12.84 -2.24
C LEU A 199 -8.39 11.96 -3.05
N ARG A 200 -8.18 10.63 -3.07
CA ARG A 200 -9.04 9.69 -3.80
C ARG A 200 -10.51 9.73 -3.35
N SER A 201 -10.77 10.11 -2.10
CA SER A 201 -12.12 10.17 -1.53
C SER A 201 -12.73 11.57 -1.51
N GLY A 202 -12.07 12.56 -2.12
CA GLY A 202 -12.57 13.93 -2.19
C GLY A 202 -12.51 14.72 -0.87
N GLN A 203 -11.76 14.24 0.12
CA GLN A 203 -11.57 14.89 1.42
C GLN A 203 -10.43 15.91 1.36
N TRP A 204 -10.57 16.92 0.50
CA TRP A 204 -9.53 17.90 0.15
C TRP A 204 -8.97 18.62 1.37
N ASP A 205 -9.82 19.11 2.29
CA ASP A 205 -9.38 19.83 3.49
C ASP A 205 -8.46 18.98 4.39
N LYS A 206 -8.76 17.68 4.50
CA LYS A 206 -7.94 16.74 5.30
C LYS A 206 -6.62 16.46 4.60
N ALA A 207 -6.65 16.30 3.28
CA ALA A 207 -5.44 16.14 2.48
C ALA A 207 -4.54 17.38 2.62
N GLU A 208 -5.09 18.58 2.44
CA GLU A 208 -4.36 19.85 2.54
C GLU A 208 -3.71 20.02 3.91
N LYS A 209 -4.46 19.85 5.00
CA LYS A 209 -3.92 20.02 6.36
C LYS A 209 -2.75 19.06 6.64
N ARG A 210 -2.88 17.80 6.25
CA ARG A 210 -1.80 16.79 6.42
C ARG A 210 -0.61 17.14 5.55
N LEU A 211 -0.85 17.58 4.32
CA LEU A 211 0.20 17.87 3.37
C LEU A 211 0.98 19.14 3.70
N GLN A 212 0.34 20.16 4.28
CA GLN A 212 1.01 21.33 4.84
C GLN A 212 2.01 20.94 5.96
N ASN A 213 1.67 19.96 6.79
CA ASN A 213 2.61 19.44 7.80
C ASN A 213 3.79 18.72 7.14
N LEU A 214 3.50 17.84 6.18
CA LEU A 214 4.53 17.12 5.43
C LEU A 214 5.46 18.07 4.67
N MET A 215 4.94 19.11 4.04
CA MET A 215 5.73 20.11 3.32
C MET A 215 6.70 20.89 4.21
N ARG A 216 6.32 21.16 5.47
CA ARG A 216 7.23 21.80 6.43
C ARG A 216 8.39 20.88 6.83
N LYS A 217 8.14 19.58 6.97
CA LYS A 217 9.13 18.59 7.37
C LYS A 217 10.00 18.11 6.21
N LEU A 218 9.39 17.92 5.05
CA LEU A 218 9.95 17.27 3.86
C LEU A 218 9.77 18.12 2.59
N PRO A 219 10.26 19.38 2.56
CA PRO A 219 9.96 20.32 1.47
C PRO A 219 10.48 19.86 0.10
N LYS A 220 11.48 18.98 0.06
CA LYS A 220 12.10 18.46 -1.17
C LYS A 220 11.71 17.02 -1.48
N ASP A 221 10.80 16.42 -0.72
CA ASP A 221 10.38 15.04 -0.95
C ASP A 221 9.51 14.96 -2.21
N PRO A 222 9.88 14.14 -3.20
CA PRO A 222 9.14 14.09 -4.46
C PRO A 222 7.69 13.66 -4.29
N ILE A 223 7.41 12.68 -3.42
CA ILE A 223 6.05 12.17 -3.20
C ILE A 223 5.17 13.26 -2.57
N VAL A 224 5.67 13.97 -1.56
CA VAL A 224 4.95 15.09 -0.94
C VAL A 224 4.65 16.20 -1.95
N ASN A 225 5.62 16.52 -2.81
CA ASN A 225 5.43 17.52 -3.86
C ASN A 225 4.41 17.06 -4.92
N CYS A 226 4.45 15.80 -5.36
CA CYS A 226 3.45 15.27 -6.28
C CYS A 226 2.03 15.27 -5.68
N LEU A 227 1.88 14.85 -4.42
CA LEU A 227 0.59 14.91 -3.73
C LEU A 227 0.04 16.34 -3.63
N MET A 228 0.92 17.36 -3.62
CA MET A 228 0.50 18.77 -3.60
C MET A 228 0.03 19.23 -4.96
N VAL A 229 0.74 18.83 -6.01
CA VAL A 229 0.28 19.04 -7.40
C VAL A 229 -1.11 18.41 -7.56
N ASP A 230 -1.28 17.15 -7.18
CA ASP A 230 -2.57 16.45 -7.27
C ASP A 230 -3.69 17.21 -6.53
N LEU A 231 -3.44 17.65 -5.29
CA LEU A 231 -4.40 18.43 -4.52
C LEU A 231 -4.79 19.74 -5.21
N LEU A 232 -3.80 20.49 -5.70
CA LEU A 232 -4.02 21.78 -6.34
C LEU A 232 -4.78 21.63 -7.65
N GLU A 233 -4.45 20.61 -8.45
CA GLU A 233 -5.21 20.30 -9.66
C GLU A 233 -6.66 19.89 -9.35
N MET A 234 -6.86 19.00 -8.38
CA MET A 234 -8.20 18.54 -7.97
C MET A 234 -9.07 19.66 -7.37
N THR A 235 -8.47 20.76 -6.92
CA THR A 235 -9.15 21.93 -6.34
C THR A 235 -9.17 23.15 -7.27
N ASN A 236 -8.85 22.98 -8.56
CA ASN A 236 -8.81 24.05 -9.57
C ASN A 236 -7.82 25.20 -9.24
N ARG A 237 -6.74 24.88 -8.53
CA ARG A 237 -5.64 25.78 -8.14
C ARG A 237 -4.35 25.49 -8.92
N SER A 238 -4.46 24.98 -10.14
CA SER A 238 -3.33 24.51 -10.95
C SER A 238 -2.22 25.57 -11.17
N SER A 239 -2.55 26.86 -11.14
CA SER A 239 -1.56 27.95 -11.21
C SER A 239 -0.58 27.96 -10.04
N GLU A 240 -0.95 27.39 -8.89
CA GLU A 240 -0.07 27.27 -7.71
C GLU A 240 0.80 26.00 -7.79
N ALA A 241 0.48 25.05 -8.68
CA ALA A 241 1.15 23.75 -8.75
C ALA A 241 2.58 23.84 -9.32
N GLU A 242 2.88 24.88 -10.10
CA GLU A 242 4.13 25.02 -10.84
C GLU A 242 5.37 24.95 -9.95
N SER A 243 5.32 25.58 -8.76
CA SER A 243 6.45 25.54 -7.82
C SER A 243 6.76 24.16 -7.25
N TYR A 244 5.79 23.24 -7.29
CA TYR A 244 5.92 21.89 -6.74
C TYR A 244 6.31 20.85 -7.80
N LEU A 245 5.99 21.10 -9.09
CA LEU A 245 6.30 20.19 -10.20
C LEU A 245 7.79 19.87 -10.30
N ILE A 246 8.67 20.86 -10.06
CA ILE A 246 10.14 20.70 -10.14
C ILE A 246 10.62 19.60 -9.18
N ASN A 247 10.08 19.56 -7.97
CA ASN A 247 10.47 18.57 -6.97
C ASN A 247 9.70 17.26 -7.13
N CYS A 248 8.47 17.28 -7.66
CA CYS A 248 7.69 16.07 -7.94
C CYS A 248 8.41 15.14 -8.93
N PHE A 249 8.99 15.67 -10.01
CA PHE A 249 9.66 14.85 -11.03
C PHE A 249 11.16 14.63 -10.79
N LYS A 250 11.67 15.02 -9.62
CA LYS A 250 13.08 14.85 -9.29
C LYS A 250 13.36 13.38 -8.94
N LYS A 251 14.09 12.68 -9.82
CA LYS A 251 14.58 11.30 -9.61
C LYS A 251 15.86 11.26 -8.78
#